data_AF-A0A0K1QEM7-F1
#
_entry.id   AF-A0A0K1QEM7-F1
#
_cell.length_a   1.000
_cell.length_b   1.000
_cell.length_c   1.000
_cell.angle_alpha   90.00
_cell.angle_beta   90.00
_cell.angle_gamma   90.00
#
_symmetry.space_group_name_H-M   'P 1'
#
loop_
_entity.id
_entity.type
_entity.pdbx_description
1 polymer ?
#
loop_
_entity_poly.entity_id
_entity_poly.type
_entity_poly.pdbx_seq_one_letter_code
_entity_poly.pdbx_strand_id
1 'polypeptide(L)'
;MTAPMHNVRIGLISALLVSGLSLGSIACGGSDQPAKAPENTSATAEGASAGKEDMPAPPAKEGEAATAPAAPATPSLKLPASSVKLTLEPVGKDKKKSVIELAADGNVTQDGKPFAKLAGSEVSFKGKPAMSLMADNSIITPAGTSFGSFSGDDLSLGNNGGKLTIGSDGAITLTGADGKAKPLGKAEGVGDAKRAILIVAALTTNPSDGAGASDVLSERHDKPASTGAGAGGKGDKPTKAAPKK
;
A
#
# COMPACT_ATOMS: atom_id res chain seq x y z
N MET A 1 -43.01 -29.49 -33.30
CA MET A 1 -41.67 -28.87 -33.47
C MET A 1 -40.96 -28.98 -32.16
N THR A 2 -39.77 -29.57 -32.18
CA THR A 2 -39.22 -30.41 -31.11
C THR A 2 -37.86 -29.87 -30.68
N ALA A 3 -37.72 -29.50 -29.39
CA ALA A 3 -36.50 -29.41 -28.55
C ALA A 3 -35.34 -28.43 -28.97
N PRO A 4 -34.36 -28.08 -28.11
CA PRO A 4 -34.08 -28.63 -26.78
C PRO A 4 -33.76 -27.65 -25.62
N MET A 5 -34.02 -28.17 -24.42
CA MET A 5 -33.54 -27.74 -23.11
C MET A 5 -32.01 -27.87 -22.99
N HIS A 6 -31.35 -26.89 -22.36
CA HIS A 6 -29.97 -27.03 -21.91
C HIS A 6 -29.91 -27.16 -20.38
N ASN A 7 -29.60 -28.39 -19.96
CA ASN A 7 -29.18 -28.76 -18.61
C ASN A 7 -27.78 -28.19 -18.32
N VAL A 8 -27.64 -27.34 -17.31
CA VAL A 8 -26.33 -26.98 -16.74
C VAL A 8 -26.10 -27.82 -15.49
N ARG A 9 -25.20 -28.80 -15.62
CA ARG A 9 -24.75 -29.68 -14.54
C ARG A 9 -23.87 -28.90 -13.57
N ILE A 10 -24.30 -28.81 -12.31
CA ILE A 10 -23.51 -28.36 -11.17
C ILE A 10 -22.59 -29.52 -10.76
N GLY A 11 -21.30 -29.41 -11.11
CA GLY A 11 -20.26 -30.35 -10.68
C GLY A 11 -19.70 -29.94 -9.32
N LEU A 12 -20.25 -30.52 -8.25
CA LEU A 12 -19.63 -30.55 -6.93
C LEU A 12 -18.62 -31.71 -6.93
N ILE A 13 -17.32 -31.43 -6.98
CA ILE A 13 -16.28 -32.43 -6.75
C ILE A 13 -15.44 -31.97 -5.56
N SER A 14 -15.88 -32.40 -4.37
CA SER A 14 -15.02 -32.60 -3.21
C SER A 14 -14.09 -33.77 -3.51
N ALA A 15 -12.78 -33.52 -3.56
CA ALA A 15 -11.77 -34.56 -3.49
C ALA A 15 -10.90 -34.31 -2.26
N LEU A 16 -11.23 -35.07 -1.22
CA LEU A 16 -10.50 -35.29 0.02
C LEU A 16 -9.49 -36.41 -0.24
N LEU A 17 -8.18 -36.14 -0.09
CA LEU A 17 -7.13 -37.16 0.10
C LEU A 17 -5.93 -36.46 0.77
N VAL A 18 -5.72 -36.61 2.09
CA VAL A 18 -5.11 -37.72 2.83
C VAL A 18 -3.57 -37.64 2.87
N SER A 19 -3.10 -37.37 4.09
CA SER A 19 -1.91 -37.89 4.77
C SER A 19 -0.54 -37.81 4.09
N GLY A 20 0.25 -36.83 4.54
CA GLY A 20 1.71 -36.86 4.55
C GLY A 20 2.24 -36.75 5.98
N LEU A 21 2.20 -37.87 6.70
CA LEU A 21 2.81 -38.07 8.01
C LEU A 21 4.34 -38.14 7.84
N SER A 22 5.09 -37.28 8.51
CA SER A 22 6.54 -37.47 8.68
C SER A 22 6.92 -37.14 10.12
N LEU A 23 6.85 -38.18 10.95
CA LEU A 23 7.55 -38.25 12.23
C LEU A 23 9.04 -38.45 11.95
N GLY A 24 9.88 -37.59 12.55
CA GLY A 24 11.31 -37.79 12.66
C GLY A 24 11.78 -37.22 13.99
N SER A 25 11.80 -38.07 15.02
CA SER A 25 12.38 -37.81 16.33
C SER A 25 13.76 -38.45 16.43
N ILE A 26 14.80 -37.66 16.73
CA ILE A 26 16.06 -38.09 17.39
C ILE A 26 16.49 -36.87 18.24
N ALA A 27 16.16 -36.84 19.53
CA ALA A 27 16.95 -37.33 20.68
C ALA A 27 17.94 -36.30 21.26
N CYS A 28 17.50 -35.68 22.36
CA CYS A 28 18.13 -35.46 23.67
C CYS A 28 19.67 -35.24 23.79
N GLY A 29 19.98 -34.12 24.45
CA GLY A 29 21.22 -33.82 25.17
C GLY A 29 21.39 -32.30 25.16
N GLY A 30 21.19 -31.52 26.22
CA GLY A 30 21.28 -31.76 27.65
C GLY A 30 21.99 -30.53 28.24
N SER A 31 21.56 -30.12 29.44
CA SER A 31 22.20 -29.15 30.33
C SER A 31 21.85 -27.65 30.20
N ASP A 32 20.98 -27.26 31.14
CA ASP A 32 21.17 -26.16 32.11
C ASP A 32 21.72 -24.82 31.62
N GLN A 33 20.89 -23.76 31.70
CA GLN A 33 21.05 -22.65 32.68
C GLN A 33 19.97 -21.57 32.46
N PRO A 34 19.20 -21.15 33.48
CA PRO A 34 18.33 -19.98 33.38
C PRO A 34 19.13 -18.71 33.73
N ALA A 35 19.41 -17.85 32.75
CA ALA A 35 19.94 -16.52 32.99
C ALA A 35 18.79 -15.52 33.22
N LYS A 36 18.77 -15.04 34.46
CA LYS A 36 17.96 -14.00 35.10
C LYS A 36 17.50 -12.84 34.20
N ALA A 37 16.26 -12.42 34.45
CA ALA A 37 15.74 -11.11 34.09
C ALA A 37 16.57 -9.98 34.73
N PRO A 38 16.75 -8.84 34.06
CA PRO A 38 17.21 -7.64 34.73
C PRO A 38 16.02 -6.97 35.43
N GLU A 39 15.93 -7.16 36.75
CA GLU A 39 15.30 -6.22 37.66
C GLU A 39 16.18 -4.96 37.71
N ASN A 40 15.72 -3.85 37.12
CA ASN A 40 16.32 -2.55 37.38
C ASN A 40 15.54 -1.87 38.50
N THR A 41 16.01 -2.14 39.71
CA THR A 41 15.61 -1.49 40.96
C THR A 41 16.12 -0.06 41.01
N SER A 42 15.24 0.84 41.42
CA SER A 42 15.54 2.21 41.83
C SER A 42 16.70 2.29 42.82
N ALA A 43 17.62 3.23 42.59
CA ALA A 43 18.51 3.75 43.61
C ALA A 43 18.23 5.24 43.79
N THR A 44 17.54 5.55 44.89
CA THR A 44 17.62 6.85 45.57
C THR A 44 19.02 6.97 46.17
N ALA A 45 19.75 8.02 45.83
CA ALA A 45 20.90 8.48 46.59
C ALA A 45 20.76 10.00 46.79
N GLU A 46 20.24 10.34 47.97
CA GLU A 46 20.39 11.64 48.60
C GLU A 46 21.87 11.81 48.99
N GLY A 47 22.47 12.94 48.64
CA GLY A 47 23.87 13.22 48.92
C GLY A 47 24.20 14.68 48.63
N ALA A 48 23.80 15.56 49.54
CA ALA A 48 24.31 16.92 49.60
C ALA A 48 25.78 16.91 50.03
N SER A 49 26.65 17.66 49.34
CA SER A 49 27.75 18.35 50.00
C SER A 49 28.21 19.53 49.15
N ALA A 50 28.08 20.72 49.75
CA ALA A 50 28.58 21.96 49.22
C ALA A 50 30.10 22.03 49.43
N GLY A 51 30.85 22.08 48.33
CA GLY A 51 32.25 22.50 48.30
C GLY A 51 32.39 23.64 47.30
N LYS A 52 32.55 24.87 47.80
CA LYS A 52 33.03 26.00 46.99
C LYS A 52 34.54 25.86 46.90
N GLU A 53 35.04 25.38 45.77
CA GLU A 53 36.45 25.56 45.40
C GLU A 53 36.52 26.46 44.16
N ASP A 54 37.17 27.59 44.38
CA ASP A 54 37.44 28.68 43.46
C ASP A 54 38.52 28.21 42.46
N MET A 55 38.08 27.65 41.32
CA MET A 55 38.97 27.32 40.20
C MET A 55 39.07 28.50 39.23
N PRO A 56 40.29 28.86 38.78
CA PRO A 56 40.47 29.91 37.78
C PRO A 56 39.77 29.57 36.47
N ALA A 57 39.23 30.59 35.81
CA ALA A 57 38.48 30.48 34.57
C ALA A 57 39.29 29.73 33.49
N PRO A 58 38.72 28.69 32.84
CA PRO A 58 39.36 28.07 31.68
C PRO A 58 39.45 29.07 30.52
N PRO A 59 40.50 29.01 29.69
CA PRO A 59 40.66 29.89 28.54
C PRO A 59 39.48 29.72 27.57
N ALA A 60 38.97 30.85 27.08
CA ALA A 60 37.88 30.92 26.13
C ALA A 60 38.20 30.06 24.89
N LYS A 61 37.50 28.94 24.74
CA LYS A 61 37.43 28.23 23.46
C LYS A 61 36.68 29.14 22.49
N GLU A 62 37.37 29.54 21.43
CA GLU A 62 36.76 30.13 20.24
C GLU A 62 35.59 29.26 19.79
N GLY A 63 34.45 29.92 19.60
CA GLY A 63 33.17 29.28 19.33
C GLY A 63 33.25 28.39 18.11
N GLU A 64 33.16 27.09 18.35
CA GLU A 64 32.80 26.10 17.35
C GLU A 64 31.41 26.50 16.85
N ALA A 65 31.36 27.01 15.61
CA ALA A 65 30.12 27.40 14.97
C ALA A 65 29.18 26.21 15.02
N ALA A 66 28.07 26.35 15.75
CA ALA A 66 27.05 25.33 15.87
C ALA A 66 26.57 24.96 14.47
N THR A 67 27.01 23.80 13.97
CA THR A 67 26.53 23.21 12.74
C THR A 67 25.02 23.09 12.87
N ALA A 68 24.28 23.89 12.10
CA ALA A 68 22.83 23.84 12.10
C ALA A 68 22.39 22.38 11.87
N PRO A 69 21.46 21.85 12.70
CA PRO A 69 21.00 20.48 12.55
C PRO A 69 20.49 20.28 11.12
N ALA A 70 21.10 19.32 10.42
CA ALA A 70 20.72 18.98 9.06
C ALA A 70 19.20 18.73 9.01
N ALA A 71 18.51 19.42 8.09
CA ALA A 71 17.09 19.19 7.88
C ALA A 71 16.84 17.69 7.66
N PRO A 72 15.81 17.10 8.30
CA PRO A 72 15.54 15.68 8.19
C PRO A 72 15.37 15.31 6.71
N ALA A 73 16.11 14.30 6.26
CA ALA A 73 16.05 13.83 4.88
C ALA A 73 14.61 13.41 4.56
N THR A 74 14.01 14.03 3.55
CA THR A 74 12.70 13.63 3.03
C THR A 74 12.82 12.24 2.42
N PRO A 75 11.97 11.27 2.78
CA PRO A 75 12.08 9.90 2.30
C PRO A 75 11.75 9.84 0.81
N SER A 76 12.75 9.60 -0.02
CA SER A 76 12.54 9.38 -1.45
C SER A 76 12.36 7.89 -1.75
N LEU A 77 11.40 7.54 -2.60
CA LEU A 77 11.36 6.22 -3.20
C LEU A 77 12.54 6.06 -4.14
N LYS A 78 13.38 5.06 -3.89
CA LYS A 78 14.42 4.67 -4.83
C LYS A 78 13.75 4.07 -6.07
N LEU A 79 13.91 4.75 -7.20
CA LEU A 79 13.52 4.22 -8.50
C LEU A 79 14.57 3.19 -8.96
N PRO A 80 14.16 2.19 -9.75
CA PRO A 80 15.10 1.21 -10.26
C PRO A 80 16.06 1.84 -11.27
N ALA A 81 17.29 1.32 -11.35
CA ALA A 81 18.28 1.78 -12.32
C ALA A 81 17.90 1.41 -13.78
N SER A 82 17.08 0.37 -13.95
CA SER A 82 16.56 -0.11 -15.23
C SER A 82 15.06 -0.37 -15.14
N SER A 83 14.40 -0.62 -16.26
CA SER A 83 13.01 -1.07 -16.24
C SER A 83 12.86 -2.39 -15.49
N VAL A 84 11.90 -2.45 -14.57
CA VAL A 84 11.54 -3.64 -13.78
C VAL A 84 10.21 -4.16 -14.32
N LYS A 85 10.17 -5.46 -14.61
CA LYS A 85 8.96 -6.14 -15.05
C LYS A 85 8.37 -6.93 -13.89
N LEU A 86 7.13 -6.64 -13.54
CA LEU A 86 6.33 -7.37 -12.56
C LEU A 86 5.31 -8.20 -13.33
N THR A 87 5.34 -9.52 -13.13
CA THR A 87 4.27 -10.40 -13.60
C THR A 87 3.44 -10.81 -12.41
N LEU A 88 2.20 -10.35 -12.37
CA LEU A 88 1.26 -10.69 -11.31
C LEU A 88 0.33 -11.82 -11.77
N GLU A 89 0.21 -12.82 -10.91
CA GLU A 89 -0.78 -13.88 -11.04
C GLU A 89 -2.18 -13.28 -10.89
N PRO A 90 -3.16 -13.80 -11.64
CA PRO A 90 -4.53 -13.32 -11.58
C PRO A 90 -5.09 -13.40 -10.15
N VAL A 91 -5.52 -12.26 -9.62
CA VAL A 91 -6.19 -12.17 -8.33
C VAL A 91 -7.68 -12.01 -8.58
N GLY A 92 -8.43 -13.12 -8.57
CA GLY A 92 -9.90 -13.11 -8.71
C GLY A 92 -10.41 -13.94 -9.88
N LYS A 93 -11.54 -13.52 -10.47
CA LYS A 93 -12.22 -14.26 -11.56
C LYS A 93 -11.55 -14.06 -12.93
N ASP A 94 -10.71 -13.04 -13.07
CA ASP A 94 -9.96 -12.79 -14.29
C ASP A 94 -8.84 -13.81 -14.42
N LYS A 95 -8.79 -14.53 -15.54
CA LYS A 95 -7.81 -15.62 -15.76
C LYS A 95 -6.50 -15.15 -16.39
N LYS A 96 -6.32 -13.85 -16.59
CA LYS A 96 -5.17 -13.30 -17.30
C LYS A 96 -4.14 -12.75 -16.32
N LYS A 97 -2.88 -13.17 -16.50
CA LYS A 97 -1.74 -12.56 -15.80
C LYS A 97 -1.65 -11.09 -16.20
N SER A 98 -1.47 -10.22 -15.21
CA SER A 98 -1.24 -8.79 -15.45
C SER A 98 0.26 -8.54 -15.51
N VAL A 99 0.71 -7.88 -16.57
CA VAL A 99 2.11 -7.49 -16.71
C VAL A 99 2.22 -6.01 -16.40
N ILE A 100 3.06 -5.66 -15.43
CA ILE A 100 3.30 -4.27 -15.03
C ILE A 100 4.77 -3.98 -15.26
N GLU A 101 5.07 -2.83 -15.85
CA GLU A 101 6.43 -2.38 -16.10
C GLU A 101 6.65 -1.06 -15.37
N LEU A 102 7.65 -1.03 -14.48
CA LEU A 102 8.13 0.17 -13.82
C LEU A 102 9.43 0.60 -14.50
N ALA A 103 9.39 1.72 -15.22
CA ALA A 103 10.56 2.29 -15.85
C ALA A 103 11.47 3.01 -14.83
N ALA A 104 12.72 3.24 -15.22
CA ALA A 104 13.71 3.93 -14.36
C ALA A 104 13.35 5.40 -14.08
N ASP A 105 12.53 6.02 -14.93
CA ASP A 105 11.99 7.37 -14.75
C ASP A 105 10.73 7.41 -13.85
N GLY A 106 10.36 6.25 -13.29
CA GLY A 106 9.21 6.09 -12.40
C GLY A 106 7.87 5.96 -13.12
N ASN A 107 7.82 5.95 -14.45
CA ASN A 107 6.58 5.65 -15.17
C ASN A 107 6.19 4.18 -14.98
N VAL A 108 4.91 3.95 -14.71
CA VAL A 108 4.34 2.62 -14.53
C VAL A 108 3.34 2.36 -15.65
N THR A 109 3.53 1.28 -16.38
CA THR A 109 2.55 0.79 -17.35
C THR A 109 1.96 -0.54 -16.90
N GLN A 110 0.69 -0.77 -17.18
CA GLN A 110 0.02 -2.05 -17.00
C GLN A 110 -0.49 -2.52 -18.35
N ASP A 111 -0.05 -3.71 -18.77
CA ASP A 111 -0.35 -4.30 -20.08
C ASP A 111 -0.08 -3.32 -21.25
N GLY A 112 1.03 -2.58 -21.14
CA GLY A 112 1.46 -1.59 -22.13
C GLY A 112 0.71 -0.25 -22.10
N LYS A 113 -0.20 -0.04 -21.14
CA LYS A 113 -0.95 1.22 -20.99
C LYS A 113 -0.46 2.02 -19.79
N PRO A 114 -0.40 3.36 -19.87
CA PRO A 114 -0.05 4.20 -18.72
C PRO A 114 -0.98 3.92 -17.53
N PHE A 115 -0.37 3.61 -16.38
CA PHE A 115 -1.09 3.27 -15.16
C PHE A 115 -0.82 4.34 -14.09
N ALA A 116 0.43 4.50 -13.67
CA ALA A 116 0.82 5.44 -12.62
C ALA A 116 2.19 6.07 -12.93
N LYS A 117 2.60 7.02 -12.10
CA LYS A 117 3.94 7.60 -12.11
C LYS A 117 4.43 7.78 -10.68
N LEU A 118 5.64 7.29 -10.38
CA LEU A 118 6.34 7.50 -9.13
C LEU A 118 7.36 8.61 -9.33
N ALA A 119 7.35 9.63 -8.47
CA ALA A 119 8.29 10.73 -8.52
C ALA A 119 8.65 11.16 -7.10
N GLY A 120 9.91 10.95 -6.70
CA GLY A 120 10.37 11.26 -5.35
C GLY A 120 9.60 10.47 -4.30
N SER A 121 8.80 11.16 -3.50
CA SER A 121 7.94 10.57 -2.45
C SER A 121 6.49 10.40 -2.88
N GLU A 122 6.14 10.83 -4.10
CA GLU A 122 4.75 10.90 -4.55
C GLU A 122 4.44 9.85 -5.61
N VAL A 123 3.19 9.41 -5.60
CA VAL A 123 2.62 8.54 -6.63
C VAL A 123 1.43 9.26 -7.23
N SER A 124 1.44 9.37 -8.56
CA SER A 124 0.38 10.00 -9.33
C SER A 124 -0.33 8.99 -10.22
N PHE A 125 -1.65 9.11 -10.30
CA PHE A 125 -2.49 8.34 -11.22
C PHE A 125 -3.11 9.29 -12.24
N LYS A 126 -2.86 9.03 -13.53
CA LYS A 126 -3.35 9.89 -14.64
C LYS A 126 -3.04 11.39 -14.43
N GLY A 127 -1.86 11.70 -13.88
CA GLY A 127 -1.41 13.07 -13.61
C GLY A 127 -1.99 13.73 -12.36
N LYS A 128 -2.73 13.01 -11.52
CA LYS A 128 -3.24 13.50 -10.24
C LYS A 128 -2.52 12.80 -9.08
N PRO A 129 -2.20 13.52 -7.98
CA PRO A 129 -1.60 12.90 -6.81
C PRO A 129 -2.56 11.86 -6.25
N ALA A 130 -2.05 10.66 -6.01
CA ALA A 130 -2.82 9.52 -5.53
C ALA A 130 -2.33 9.04 -4.16
N MET A 131 -1.02 9.10 -3.90
CA MET A 131 -0.43 8.77 -2.61
C MET A 131 0.87 9.53 -2.38
N SER A 132 1.25 9.70 -1.11
CA SER A 132 2.53 10.27 -0.70
C SER A 132 3.18 9.42 0.39
N LEU A 133 4.48 9.18 0.27
CA LEU A 133 5.33 8.57 1.28
C LEU A 133 5.80 9.64 2.27
N MET A 134 5.47 9.45 3.54
CA MET A 134 5.78 10.34 4.64
C MET A 134 7.10 9.94 5.33
N ALA A 135 7.70 10.89 6.05
CA ALA A 135 8.98 10.74 6.76
C ALA A 135 9.02 9.57 7.74
N ASP A 136 7.88 9.21 8.33
CA ASP A 136 7.70 8.07 9.22
C ASP A 136 7.52 6.72 8.47
N ASN A 137 7.73 6.72 7.15
CA ASN A 137 7.49 5.61 6.24
C ASN A 137 6.01 5.20 6.09
N SER A 138 5.06 6.03 6.55
CA SER A 138 3.64 5.84 6.22
C SER A 138 3.33 6.29 4.80
N ILE A 139 2.32 5.67 4.19
CA ILE A 139 1.78 6.06 2.90
C ILE A 139 0.39 6.62 3.16
N ILE A 140 0.18 7.87 2.74
CA ILE A 140 -1.12 8.55 2.89
C ILE A 140 -1.72 8.82 1.52
N THR A 141 -3.05 8.87 1.47
CA THR A 141 -3.79 9.38 0.31
C THR A 141 -3.94 10.91 0.40
N PRO A 142 -4.34 11.60 -0.69
CA PRO A 142 -4.68 13.02 -0.66
C PRO A 142 -5.75 13.40 0.37
N ALA A 143 -6.60 12.44 0.77
CA ALA A 143 -7.61 12.66 1.81
C ALA A 143 -7.04 12.56 3.24
N GLY A 144 -5.73 12.31 3.39
CA GLY A 144 -5.08 12.10 4.69
C GLY A 144 -5.34 10.72 5.30
N THR A 145 -5.96 9.79 4.57
CA THR A 145 -6.16 8.42 5.04
C THR A 145 -4.90 7.60 4.87
N SER A 146 -4.59 6.76 5.85
CA SER A 146 -3.45 5.84 5.76
C SER A 146 -3.75 4.71 4.78
N PHE A 147 -2.91 4.58 3.76
CA PHE A 147 -2.91 3.45 2.85
C PHE A 147 -2.11 2.28 3.43
N GLY A 148 -1.04 2.57 4.16
CA GLY A 148 -0.13 1.58 4.72
C GLY A 148 1.14 2.20 5.29
N SER A 149 2.09 1.36 5.67
CA SER A 149 3.42 1.80 6.12
C SER A 149 4.50 0.78 5.80
N PHE A 150 5.71 1.25 5.56
CA PHE A 150 6.86 0.37 5.38
C PHE A 150 7.52 0.03 6.72
N SER A 151 7.84 -1.24 6.88
CA SER A 151 8.78 -1.73 7.90
C SER A 151 9.95 -2.40 7.19
N GLY A 152 11.06 -1.68 7.08
CA GLY A 152 12.18 -2.09 6.23
C GLY A 152 11.79 -2.15 4.75
N ASP A 153 11.78 -3.35 4.19
CA ASP A 153 11.40 -3.63 2.80
C ASP A 153 9.95 -4.12 2.66
N ASP A 154 9.24 -4.34 3.76
CA ASP A 154 7.88 -4.87 3.74
C ASP A 154 6.84 -3.75 3.84
N LEU A 155 5.70 -3.92 3.17
CA LEU A 155 4.60 -2.97 3.18
C LEU A 155 3.41 -3.54 3.95
N SER A 156 3.05 -2.93 5.07
CA SER A 156 1.82 -3.21 5.79
C SER A 156 0.68 -2.39 5.21
N LEU A 157 -0.43 -3.02 4.86
CA LEU A 157 -1.63 -2.39 4.29
C LEU A 157 -2.59 -2.00 5.42
N GLY A 158 -2.90 -0.71 5.52
CA GLY A 158 -3.70 -0.16 6.63
C GLY A 158 -5.14 -0.67 6.67
N ASN A 159 -5.82 -0.71 5.52
CA ASN A 159 -7.26 -0.98 5.48
C ASN A 159 -7.63 -2.47 5.60
N ASN A 160 -6.74 -3.37 5.14
CA ASN A 160 -7.05 -4.80 5.01
C ASN A 160 -6.24 -5.69 5.97
N GLY A 161 -5.38 -5.09 6.81
CA GLY A 161 -4.51 -5.82 7.75
C GLY A 161 -3.53 -6.77 7.07
N GLY A 162 -3.35 -6.65 5.74
CA GLY A 162 -2.46 -7.48 4.96
C GLY A 162 -1.04 -6.95 4.95
N LYS A 163 -0.07 -7.81 4.65
CA LYS A 163 1.35 -7.45 4.50
C LYS A 163 1.84 -7.92 3.13
N LEU A 164 2.42 -7.01 2.37
CA LEU A 164 3.10 -7.28 1.12
C LEU A 164 4.61 -7.39 1.37
N THR A 165 5.23 -8.43 0.83
CA THR A 165 6.68 -8.65 0.93
C THR A 165 7.25 -9.01 -0.43
N ILE A 166 8.53 -8.67 -0.66
CA ILE A 166 9.28 -9.09 -1.84
C ILE A 166 10.47 -9.94 -1.38
N GLY A 167 10.51 -11.18 -1.83
CA GLY A 167 11.64 -12.09 -1.65
C GLY A 167 12.90 -11.59 -2.36
N SER A 168 14.06 -12.13 -1.99
CA SER A 168 15.33 -11.84 -2.68
C SER A 168 15.34 -12.32 -4.14
N ASP A 169 14.50 -13.29 -4.48
CA ASP A 169 14.24 -13.78 -5.82
C ASP A 169 13.23 -12.90 -6.61
N GLY A 170 12.71 -11.85 -5.99
CA GLY A 170 11.68 -10.98 -6.52
C GLY A 170 10.26 -11.53 -6.42
N ALA A 171 10.04 -12.66 -5.73
CA ALA A 171 8.69 -13.17 -5.51
C ALA A 171 7.89 -12.20 -4.61
N ILE A 172 6.72 -11.79 -5.08
CA ILE A 172 5.82 -10.91 -4.35
C ILE A 172 4.78 -11.78 -3.64
N THR A 173 4.67 -11.65 -2.32
CA THR A 173 3.66 -12.35 -1.53
C THR A 173 2.79 -11.38 -0.76
N LEU A 174 1.50 -11.70 -0.68
CA LEU A 174 0.52 -11.00 0.16
C LEU A 174 0.12 -11.92 1.29
N THR A 175 0.50 -11.57 2.51
CA THR A 175 0.00 -12.18 3.72
C THR A 175 -1.30 -11.49 4.11
N GLY A 176 -2.41 -12.21 4.11
CA GLY A 176 -3.70 -11.68 4.55
C GLY A 176 -3.75 -11.44 6.07
N ALA A 177 -4.81 -10.79 6.54
CA ALA A 177 -5.08 -10.65 7.98
C ALA A 177 -5.27 -12.00 8.70
N ASP A 178 -5.58 -13.07 7.95
CA ASP A 178 -5.63 -14.45 8.44
C ASP A 178 -4.24 -15.09 8.61
N GLY A 179 -3.17 -14.34 8.35
CA GLY A 179 -1.79 -14.80 8.42
C GLY A 179 -1.37 -15.70 7.26
N LYS A 180 -2.24 -15.94 6.26
CA LYS A 180 -1.91 -16.82 5.13
C LYS A 180 -1.21 -16.02 4.04
N ALA A 181 -0.02 -16.49 3.67
CA ALA A 181 0.71 -15.97 2.54
C ALA A 181 0.14 -16.51 1.22
N LYS A 182 -0.22 -15.60 0.32
CA LYS A 182 -0.62 -15.89 -1.05
C LYS A 182 0.43 -15.33 -2.02
N PRO A 183 1.01 -16.14 -2.92
CA PRO A 183 1.89 -15.63 -3.96
C PRO A 183 1.08 -14.76 -4.91
N LEU A 184 1.55 -13.54 -5.15
CA LEU A 184 0.94 -12.60 -6.09
C LEU A 184 1.66 -12.56 -7.42
N GLY A 185 2.93 -12.95 -7.48
CA GLY A 185 3.70 -12.88 -8.70
C GLY A 185 5.18 -12.75 -8.46
N LYS A 186 5.90 -12.26 -9.47
CA LYS A 186 7.34 -12.07 -9.44
C LYS A 186 7.74 -10.77 -10.13
N ALA A 187 8.70 -10.08 -9.56
CA ALA A 187 9.37 -8.92 -10.13
C ALA A 187 10.79 -9.28 -10.57
N GLU A 188 11.15 -8.90 -11.79
CA GLU A 188 12.50 -9.06 -12.33
C GLU A 188 13.26 -7.74 -12.25
N GLY A 189 14.51 -7.77 -11.78
CA GLY A 189 15.35 -6.58 -11.66
C GLY A 189 15.04 -5.69 -10.46
N VAL A 190 14.50 -6.27 -9.38
CA VAL A 190 14.04 -5.55 -8.17
C VAL A 190 15.10 -4.60 -7.60
N GLY A 191 16.35 -5.05 -7.48
CA GLY A 191 17.46 -4.28 -6.92
C GLY A 191 17.08 -3.56 -5.62
N ASP A 192 17.43 -2.27 -5.53
CA ASP A 192 17.10 -1.40 -4.40
C ASP A 192 15.69 -0.77 -4.50
N ALA A 193 14.93 -1.05 -5.56
CA ALA A 193 13.63 -0.45 -5.83
C ALA A 193 12.45 -1.23 -5.22
N LYS A 194 12.71 -2.10 -4.22
CA LYS A 194 11.71 -2.94 -3.56
C LYS A 194 10.47 -2.17 -3.11
N ARG A 195 10.66 -1.02 -2.46
CA ARG A 195 9.56 -0.17 -1.98
C ARG A 195 8.69 0.36 -3.12
N ALA A 196 9.30 0.82 -4.21
CA ALA A 196 8.57 1.29 -5.38
C ALA A 196 7.72 0.15 -6.00
N ILE A 197 8.32 -1.04 -6.13
CA ILE A 197 7.67 -2.23 -6.66
C ILE A 197 6.51 -2.68 -5.77
N LEU A 198 6.68 -2.60 -4.44
CA LEU A 198 5.60 -2.92 -3.49
C LEU A 198 4.43 -1.95 -3.57
N ILE A 199 4.67 -0.65 -3.76
CA ILE A 199 3.58 0.32 -3.95
C ILE A 199 2.82 -0.01 -5.24
N VAL A 200 3.55 -0.29 -6.32
CA VAL A 200 2.94 -0.68 -7.60
C VAL A 200 2.12 -1.96 -7.46
N ALA A 201 2.66 -2.98 -6.77
CA ALA A 201 1.91 -4.21 -6.50
C ALA A 201 0.65 -3.92 -5.66
N ALA A 202 0.77 -3.15 -4.58
CA ALA A 202 -0.35 -2.80 -3.71
C ALA A 202 -1.48 -2.08 -4.46
N LEU A 203 -1.15 -1.15 -5.37
CA LEU A 203 -2.11 -0.44 -6.22
C LEU A 203 -2.90 -1.38 -7.13
N THR A 204 -2.33 -2.51 -7.52
CA THR A 204 -3.00 -3.48 -8.39
C THR A 204 -3.76 -4.57 -7.64
N THR A 205 -3.36 -4.90 -6.41
CA THR A 205 -3.97 -5.98 -5.63
C THR A 205 -5.04 -5.54 -4.66
N ASN A 206 -5.20 -4.23 -4.40
CA ASN A 206 -6.32 -3.68 -3.64
C ASN A 206 -7.35 -3.01 -4.57
N PRO A 207 -8.26 -3.79 -5.19
CA PRO A 207 -9.35 -3.21 -6.00
C PRO A 207 -10.45 -2.58 -5.13
N SER A 208 -10.51 -2.84 -3.82
CA SER A 208 -11.65 -2.46 -2.98
C SER A 208 -11.70 -1.00 -2.54
N ASP A 209 -10.59 -0.25 -2.61
CA ASP A 209 -10.54 1.17 -2.23
C ASP A 209 -9.82 2.01 -3.29
N GLY A 210 -10.06 1.69 -4.56
CA GLY A 210 -10.00 2.69 -5.61
C GLY A 210 -10.95 3.87 -5.38
N ALA A 211 -11.60 4.03 -4.23
CA ALA A 211 -12.39 5.22 -3.89
C ALA A 211 -11.56 6.53 -3.81
N GLY A 212 -10.24 6.48 -4.01
CA GLY A 212 -9.42 7.68 -4.31
C GLY A 212 -9.08 7.88 -5.80
N ALA A 213 -9.06 6.82 -6.61
CA ALA A 213 -8.65 6.86 -8.03
C ALA A 213 -9.82 6.68 -9.01
N SER A 214 -10.87 5.99 -8.58
CA SER A 214 -12.14 5.75 -9.26
C SER A 214 -13.16 6.85 -8.99
N ASP A 215 -13.10 7.53 -7.83
CA ASP A 215 -13.98 8.67 -7.52
C ASP A 215 -13.58 9.90 -8.34
N VAL A 216 -12.28 10.12 -8.46
CA VAL A 216 -11.66 11.09 -9.39
C VAL A 216 -11.94 10.76 -10.87
N LEU A 217 -12.38 9.54 -11.17
CA LEU A 217 -12.80 9.08 -12.50
C LEU A 217 -14.33 9.02 -12.68
N SER A 218 -15.10 9.11 -11.60
CA SER A 218 -16.58 9.05 -11.62
C SER A 218 -17.23 10.43 -11.49
N GLU A 219 -16.50 11.46 -11.04
CA GLU A 219 -17.05 12.80 -10.80
C GLU A 219 -16.83 13.83 -11.93
N ARG A 220 -16.55 13.41 -13.17
CA ARG A 220 -16.51 14.32 -14.35
C ARG A 220 -17.10 13.75 -15.64
N HIS A 221 -18.18 13.00 -15.53
CA HIS A 221 -19.16 12.92 -16.62
C HIS A 221 -20.42 13.71 -16.27
N ASP A 222 -20.22 14.93 -15.76
CA ASP A 222 -21.24 15.97 -15.89
C ASP A 222 -21.37 16.33 -17.37
N LYS A 223 -22.42 15.76 -17.95
CA LYS A 223 -23.32 16.39 -18.92
C LYS A 223 -22.91 17.83 -19.27
N PRO A 224 -22.62 18.15 -20.55
CA PRO A 224 -22.35 19.53 -20.92
C PRO A 224 -23.55 20.39 -20.52
N ALA A 225 -23.28 21.43 -19.74
CA ALA A 225 -24.23 22.44 -19.38
C ALA A 225 -24.85 23.00 -20.66
N SER A 226 -26.13 22.69 -20.91
CA SER A 226 -26.91 23.40 -21.90
C SER A 226 -27.23 24.78 -21.33
N THR A 227 -26.44 25.76 -21.72
CA THR A 227 -26.85 27.16 -21.77
C THR A 227 -28.11 27.26 -22.64
N GLY A 228 -29.26 27.43 -21.98
CA GLY A 228 -30.54 27.74 -22.62
C GLY A 228 -31.13 28.97 -21.95
N ALA A 229 -30.69 30.14 -22.40
CA ALA A 229 -31.42 31.39 -22.22
C ALA A 229 -32.57 31.45 -23.23
N GLY A 230 -33.76 31.84 -22.80
CA GLY A 230 -34.94 32.09 -23.63
C GLY A 230 -36.22 31.75 -22.86
N ALA A 231 -36.83 32.68 -22.11
CA ALA A 231 -37.70 33.77 -22.59
C ALA A 231 -38.95 33.28 -23.35
N GLY A 232 -40.10 33.36 -22.69
CA GLY A 232 -41.40 33.71 -23.30
C GLY A 232 -42.29 32.55 -23.75
N GLY A 233 -43.57 32.61 -23.34
CA GLY A 233 -44.64 31.90 -24.05
C GLY A 233 -45.85 31.50 -23.19
N LYS A 234 -46.85 32.37 -23.14
CA LYS A 234 -48.24 32.08 -22.71
C LYS A 234 -48.83 30.90 -23.49
N GLY A 235 -49.70 30.12 -22.83
CA GLY A 235 -50.55 29.13 -23.51
C GLY A 235 -51.59 28.51 -22.59
N ASP A 236 -52.77 29.12 -22.56
CA ASP A 236 -53.99 28.68 -21.88
C ASP A 236 -54.58 27.32 -22.37
N LYS A 237 -55.41 26.73 -21.48
CA LYS A 237 -56.59 25.85 -21.70
C LYS A 237 -56.40 24.33 -21.99
N PRO A 238 -57.44 23.49 -21.76
CA PRO A 238 -58.46 23.45 -20.69
C PRO A 238 -58.67 22.04 -20.08
N THR A 239 -59.06 21.98 -18.81
CA THR A 239 -59.68 20.80 -18.18
C THR A 239 -61.07 20.55 -18.77
N LYS A 240 -61.25 19.39 -19.40
CA LYS A 240 -62.52 18.92 -19.99
C LYS A 240 -63.39 18.28 -18.90
N ALA A 241 -64.60 18.80 -18.76
CA ALA A 241 -65.65 18.31 -17.87
C ALA A 241 -66.18 16.92 -18.29
N ALA A 242 -66.51 16.10 -17.29
CA ALA A 242 -67.31 14.88 -17.45
C ALA A 242 -68.82 15.21 -17.47
N PRO A 243 -69.63 14.56 -18.32
CA PRO A 243 -71.06 14.81 -18.39
C PRO A 243 -71.85 14.06 -17.30
N LYS A 244 -72.82 14.76 -16.70
CA LYS A 244 -73.96 14.15 -16.02
C LYS A 244 -75.00 13.72 -17.07
N LYS A 245 -75.39 12.46 -17.05
CA LYS A 245 -76.78 12.02 -17.14
C LYS A 245 -76.94 10.76 -16.30
#